data_AF-A0A847Z8P8-F1
#
_entry.id   AF-A0A847Z8P8-F1
#
_cell.length_a   1.000
_cell.length_b   1.000
_cell.length_c   1.000
_cell.angle_alpha   90.00
_cell.angle_beta   90.00
_cell.angle_gamma   90.00
#
_symmetry.space_group_name_H-M   'P 1'
#
loop_
_entity.id
_entity.type
_entity.pdbx_description
1 polymer ?
#
loop_
_entity_poly.entity_id
_entity_poly.type
_entity_poly.pdbx_seq_one_letter_code
_entity_poly.pdbx_strand_id
1 'polypeptide(L)' 'MARVKKGLHAKKNHRKVLKLARGYYGGRSKIFRMANEAVIRALRDSFRGRREKKRNYRKL' A
#
# COMPACT_ATOMS: atom_id res chain seq x y z
N MET A 1 -30.63 17.59 -10.96
CA MET A 1 -29.49 17.06 -10.17
C MET A 1 -28.17 17.52 -10.78
N ALA A 2 -27.23 18.02 -9.98
CA ALA A 2 -25.93 18.49 -10.48
C ALA A 2 -24.88 17.36 -10.56
N ARG A 3 -24.07 17.33 -11.62
CA ARG A 3 -22.99 16.34 -11.82
C ARG A 3 -21.75 16.70 -10.98
N VAL A 4 -21.40 15.87 -10.00
CA VAL A 4 -20.18 16.06 -9.18
C VAL A 4 -18.97 15.38 -9.83
N LYS A 5 -17.95 16.16 -10.20
CA LYS A 5 -16.71 15.66 -10.84
C LYS A 5 -15.69 15.18 -9.80
N LYS A 6 -15.03 14.04 -10.06
CA LYS A 6 -14.04 13.38 -9.16
C LYS A 6 -12.63 14.02 -9.10
N GLY A 7 -12.38 15.07 -9.88
CA GLY A 7 -11.04 15.59 -10.26
C GLY A 7 -9.93 15.50 -9.19
N LEU A 8 -9.92 16.44 -8.25
CA LEU A 8 -8.84 16.56 -7.25
C LEU A 8 -8.77 15.37 -6.28
N HIS A 9 -9.90 14.75 -5.95
CA HIS A 9 -9.97 13.64 -4.99
C HIS A 9 -9.24 12.39 -5.51
N ALA A 10 -9.35 12.09 -6.81
CA ALA A 10 -8.63 10.97 -7.42
C ALA A 10 -7.10 11.17 -7.33
N LYS A 11 -6.61 12.37 -7.64
CA LYS A 11 -5.16 12.71 -7.54
C LYS A 11 -4.66 12.60 -6.10
N LYS A 12 -5.45 13.05 -5.11
CA LYS A 12 -5.12 12.91 -3.68
C LYS A 12 -4.99 11.44 -3.27
N ASN A 13 -5.92 10.58 -3.72
CA ASN A 13 -5.88 9.15 -3.41
C ASN A 13 -4.66 8.45 -4.02
N HIS A 14 -4.30 8.77 -5.28
CA HIS A 14 -3.11 8.19 -5.90
C HIS A 14 -1.82 8.57 -5.17
N ARG A 15 -1.71 9.85 -4.74
CA ARG A 15 -0.56 10.31 -3.96
C ARG A 15 -0.45 9.62 -2.59
N LYS A 16 -1.57 9.29 -1.94
CA LYS A 16 -1.56 8.53 -0.67
C LYS A 16 -0.94 7.16 -0.88
N VAL A 17 -1.34 6.42 -1.91
CA VAL A 17 -0.80 5.08 -2.21
C VAL A 17 0.69 5.15 -2.59
N LEU A 18 1.08 6.10 -3.44
CA LEU A 18 2.49 6.27 -3.81
C LEU A 18 3.37 6.67 -2.62
N LYS A 19 2.82 7.41 -1.64
CA LYS A 19 3.53 7.72 -0.39
C LYS A 19 3.78 6.47 0.45
N LEU A 20 2.82 5.53 0.48
CA LEU A 20 2.97 4.24 1.17
C LEU A 20 3.96 3.31 0.47
N ALA A 21 4.02 3.36 -0.87
CA ALA A 21 4.88 2.52 -1.69
C ALA A 21 6.33 3.04 -1.85
N ARG A 22 6.73 4.06 -1.07
CA ARG A 22 8.10 4.59 -1.10
C ARG A 22 9.10 3.50 -0.72
N GLY A 23 10.23 3.46 -1.42
CA GLY A 23 11.27 2.44 -1.23
C GLY A 23 11.02 1.13 -1.98
N TYR A 24 9.86 0.94 -2.63
CA TYR A 24 9.65 -0.23 -3.49
C TYR A 24 10.46 -0.15 -4.78
N TYR A 25 10.96 -1.31 -5.22
CA TYR A 25 11.81 -1.42 -6.40
C TYR A 25 11.05 -1.12 -7.70
N GLY A 26 11.69 -0.37 -8.60
CA GLY A 26 11.22 -0.11 -9.96
C GLY A 26 9.82 0.52 -10.03
N GLY A 27 8.98 0.00 -10.93
CA GLY A 27 7.62 0.52 -11.17
C GLY A 27 6.70 0.47 -9.95
N ARG A 28 7.02 -0.33 -8.92
CA ARG A 28 6.20 -0.47 -7.71
C ARG A 28 6.22 0.76 -6.79
N SER A 29 7.15 1.71 -6.98
CA SER A 29 7.16 3.00 -6.26
C SER A 29 6.71 4.19 -7.12
N LYS A 30 6.62 4.02 -8.44
CA LYS A 30 6.35 5.11 -9.39
C LYS A 30 4.97 5.02 -10.05
N ILE A 31 4.52 3.81 -10.40
CA ILE A 31 3.28 3.57 -11.16
C ILE A 31 2.17 3.21 -10.17
N PHE A 32 1.07 3.98 -10.14
CA PHE A 32 -0.02 3.81 -9.17
C PHE A 32 -0.58 2.38 -9.12
N ARG A 33 -0.83 1.76 -10.29
CA ARG A 33 -1.41 0.41 -10.36
C ARG A 33 -0.50 -0.63 -9.71
N MET A 34 0.78 -0.64 -10.10
CA MET A 34 1.79 -1.53 -9.53
C MET A 34 2.02 -1.25 -8.03
N ALA A 35 2.04 0.03 -7.64
CA ALA A 35 2.20 0.45 -6.26
C ALA A 35 1.04 -0.02 -5.39
N ASN A 36 -0.19 0.10 -5.88
CA ASN A 36 -1.38 -0.33 -5.16
C ASN A 36 -1.38 -1.84 -4.92
N GLU A 37 -1.07 -2.63 -5.96
CA GLU A 37 -0.96 -4.09 -5.86
C GLU A 37 0.13 -4.50 -4.85
N ALA A 38 1.29 -3.83 -4.88
CA ALA A 38 2.39 -4.08 -3.97
C ALA A 38 2.03 -3.73 -2.51
N VAL A 39 1.40 -2.57 -2.28
CA VAL A 39 0.98 -2.11 -0.95
C VAL A 39 -0.05 -3.07 -0.35
N ILE A 40 -1.04 -3.52 -1.13
CA ILE A 40 -2.06 -4.46 -0.65
C ILE A 40 -1.41 -5.77 -0.16
N ARG A 41 -0.45 -6.30 -0.93
CA ARG A 41 0.29 -7.51 -0.56
C ARG A 41 1.09 -7.29 0.72
N ALA A 42 1.84 -6.19 0.80
CA ALA A 42 2.66 -5.86 1.96
C ALA A 42 1.84 -5.67 3.24
N LEU A 43 0.63 -5.10 3.16
CA LEU A 43 -0.26 -4.97 4.31
C LEU A 43 -0.73 -6.34 4.84
N ARG A 44 -1.04 -7.28 3.94
CA ARG A 44 -1.40 -8.66 4.30
C ARG A 44 -0.22 -9.38 4.97
N ASP A 45 0.96 -9.26 4.38
CA ASP A 45 2.19 -9.87 4.92
C ASP A 45 2.58 -9.27 6.27
N SER A 46 2.42 -7.96 6.46
CA SER A 46 2.67 -7.30 7.75
C SER A 46 1.74 -7.84 8.85
N PHE A 47 0.46 -8.05 8.54
CA PHE A 47 -0.47 -8.64 9.50
C PHE A 47 -0.05 -10.06 9.92
N ARG A 48 0.32 -10.90 8.94
CA ARG A 48 0.83 -12.25 9.18
C ARG A 48 2.14 -12.22 9.98
N GLY A 49 3.10 -11.40 9.55
CA GLY A 49 4.41 -11.24 10.18
C GLY A 49 4.33 -10.79 11.64
N ARG A 50 3.36 -9.93 12.01
CA ARG A 50 3.12 -9.58 13.43
C ARG A 50 2.73 -10.79 14.29
N ARG A 51 2.03 -11.77 13.73
CA ARG A 51 1.67 -13.02 14.44
C ARG A 51 2.85 -13.98 14.51
N GLU A 52 3.58 -14.13 13.41
CA GLU A 52 4.78 -14.99 13.32
C GLU A 52 5.90 -14.48 14.23
N LYS A 53 6.14 -13.17 14.29
CA LYS A 53 7.13 -12.55 15.19
C LYS A 53 6.95 -13.01 16.63
N LYS A 54 5.71 -13.03 17.15
CA LYS A 54 5.42 -13.51 18.52
C LYS A 54 5.71 -15.00 18.69
N ARG A 55 5.51 -15.83 17.66
CA ARG A 55 5.83 -17.26 17.70
C ARG A 55 7.34 -17.48 17.66
N ASN A 56 8.05 -16.74 16.83
CA ASN A 56 9.50 -16.83 16.70
C ASN A 56 10.19 -16.47 18.02
N TYR A 57 9.76 -15.43 18.72
CA TYR A 57 10.29 -15.10 20.07
C TYR A 57 9.94 -16.10 21.17
N ARG A 58 8.92 -16.95 20.98
CA ARG A 58 8.62 -18.02 21.93
C ARG A 58 9.43 -19.29 21.67
N LYS A 59 9.90 -19.46 20.43
CA LYS A 59 10.69 -20.61 20.01
C LYS A 59 12.18 -20.40 20.26
N LEU A 60 12.64 -19.14 20.15
CA LEU A 60 13.96 -18.71 20.58
C LEU A 60 14.04 -18.76 22.11
#